data_AF-A0A1V2I1D9-F1
#
_entry.id   AF-A0A1V2I1D9-F1
#
_cell.length_a   1.000
_cell.length_b   1.000
_cell.length_c   1.000
_cell.angle_alpha   90.00
_cell.angle_beta   90.00
_cell.angle_gamma   90.00
#
_symmetry.space_group_name_H-M   'P 1'
#
loop_
_entity.id
_entity.type
_entity.pdbx_description
1 polymer ?
#
loop_
_entity_poly.entity_id
_entity_poly.type
_entity_poly.pdbx_seq_one_letter_code
_entity_poly.pdbx_strand_id
1 'polypeptide(L)'
;MTVVRVELDGWEPGSVPVELGPVRLPRGGGVLLDAYPWPDFVPSGRFPADGAALRLAARGVARVVVACPPLASPACSVLALAVGRLLVEQRLVAGAGAVPVVLCASRPRCAWESGGVIVPHPVTVHARGGVQYRVVWEISETSDVAAWLLRLGPVVGWPVAVPA
;
A
#
# COMPACT_ATOMS: atom_id res chain seq x y z
N MET A 1 14.74 -3.17 -15.68
CA MET A 1 13.64 -2.75 -14.79
C MET A 1 12.34 -2.84 -15.57
N THR A 2 11.25 -3.25 -14.91
CA THR A 2 9.93 -3.32 -15.57
C THR A 2 9.15 -2.07 -15.20
N VAL A 3 8.80 -1.26 -16.18
CA VAL A 3 7.94 -0.09 -15.97
C VAL A 3 6.49 -0.51 -16.21
N VAL A 4 5.62 -0.23 -15.25
CA VAL A 4 4.16 -0.39 -15.38
C VAL A 4 3.51 0.96 -15.15
N ARG A 5 2.31 1.19 -15.69
CA ARG A 5 1.51 2.35 -15.29
C ARG A 5 0.51 1.90 -14.24
N VAL A 6 0.42 2.67 -13.16
CA VAL A 6 -0.47 2.40 -12.04
C VAL A 6 -1.44 3.56 -11.93
N GLU A 7 -2.73 3.25 -11.94
CA GLU A 7 -3.80 4.19 -11.66
C GLU A 7 -4.45 3.80 -10.34
N LEU A 8 -4.56 4.75 -9.41
CA LEU A 8 -5.24 4.59 -8.13
C LEU A 8 -6.64 5.18 -8.28
N ASP A 9 -7.68 4.39 -7.99
CA ASP A 9 -9.05 4.88 -8.13
C ASP A 9 -9.27 6.03 -7.13
N GLY A 10 -9.81 7.17 -7.62
CA GLY A 10 -10.01 8.38 -6.80
C GLY A 10 -8.78 9.30 -6.68
N TRP A 11 -7.71 9.03 -7.42
CA TRP A 11 -6.53 9.90 -7.52
C TRP A 11 -6.58 10.74 -8.82
N GLU A 12 -6.44 12.07 -8.71
CA GLU A 12 -6.64 12.97 -9.86
C GLU A 12 -5.58 12.92 -10.97
N PRO A 13 -4.26 12.82 -10.68
CA PRO A 13 -3.24 12.74 -11.73
C PRO A 13 -3.34 11.56 -12.73
N GLY A 14 -4.31 10.64 -12.58
CA GLY A 14 -4.49 9.50 -13.47
C GLY A 14 -3.36 8.48 -13.39
N SER A 15 -3.14 7.70 -14.47
CA SER A 15 -2.11 6.66 -14.48
C SER A 15 -0.69 7.23 -14.36
N VAL A 16 0.09 6.75 -13.39
CA VAL A 16 1.47 7.17 -13.10
C VAL A 16 2.45 6.06 -13.49
N PRO A 17 3.57 6.37 -14.18
CA PRO A 17 4.60 5.37 -14.45
C PRO A 17 5.32 4.98 -13.15
N VAL A 18 5.43 3.67 -12.91
CA VAL A 18 6.08 3.08 -11.75
C VAL A 18 7.16 2.12 -12.23
N GLU A 19 8.39 2.34 -11.77
CA GLU A 19 9.49 1.40 -11.98
C GLU A 19 9.44 0.29 -10.93
N LEU A 20 9.05 -0.91 -11.35
CA LEU A 20 9.17 -2.10 -10.52
C LEU A 20 10.59 -2.68 -10.72
N GLY A 21 11.43 -2.42 -9.74
CA GLY A 21 12.76 -3.00 -9.64
C GLY A 21 12.70 -4.48 -9.21
N PRO A 22 13.70 -5.30 -9.58
CA PRO A 22 13.82 -6.66 -9.07
C PRO A 22 14.21 -6.61 -7.58
N VAL A 23 13.21 -6.63 -6.70
CA VAL A 23 13.43 -6.79 -5.26
C VAL A 23 13.48 -8.28 -4.96
N ARG A 24 14.62 -8.77 -4.46
CA ARG A 24 14.74 -10.15 -3.99
C ARG A 24 14.03 -10.30 -2.65
N LEU A 25 12.71 -10.49 -2.71
CA LEU A 25 11.92 -10.87 -1.56
C LEU A 25 12.07 -12.38 -1.32
N PRO A 26 12.44 -12.81 -0.11
CA PRO A 26 12.45 -14.22 0.23
C PRO A 26 11.01 -14.78 0.23
N ARG A 27 10.87 -16.10 0.08
CA ARG A 27 9.57 -16.81 0.01
C ARG A 27 8.82 -16.89 1.36
N GLY A 28 9.15 -16.04 2.33
CA GLY A 28 8.64 -16.11 3.70
C GLY A 28 7.99 -14.81 4.15
N GLY A 29 7.32 -14.87 5.30
CA GLY A 29 6.69 -13.71 5.92
C GLY A 29 7.70 -12.64 6.30
N GLY A 30 7.38 -11.38 6.07
CA GLY A 30 8.23 -10.26 6.45
C GLY A 30 7.63 -8.90 6.12
N VAL A 31 8.51 -7.91 6.10
CA VAL A 31 8.17 -6.51 5.92
C VAL A 31 9.12 -5.90 4.90
N LEU A 32 8.58 -5.27 3.86
CA LEU A 32 9.35 -4.51 2.89
C LEU A 32 9.27 -3.02 3.25
N LEU A 33 10.42 -2.40 3.52
CA LEU A 33 10.57 -1.02 3.93
C LEU A 33 10.99 -0.14 2.75
N ASP A 34 10.41 1.05 2.64
CA ASP A 34 10.86 2.07 1.69
C ASP A 34 12.14 2.75 2.16
N ALA A 35 13.24 2.02 2.06
CA ALA A 35 14.59 2.52 2.32
C ALA A 35 15.24 3.06 1.04
N TYR A 36 16.11 4.06 1.20
CA TYR A 36 16.95 4.59 0.12
C TYR A 36 18.35 3.95 0.17
N PRO A 37 18.99 3.61 -0.96
CA PRO A 37 18.51 3.75 -2.35
C PRO A 37 17.62 2.59 -2.84
N TRP A 38 17.54 1.51 -2.06
CA TRP A 38 16.76 0.32 -2.38
C TRP A 38 15.91 -0.08 -1.17
N PRO A 39 14.72 -0.63 -1.41
CA PRO A 39 13.87 -1.07 -0.31
C PRO A 39 14.51 -2.26 0.42
N ASP A 40 14.32 -2.31 1.73
CA ASP A 40 14.91 -3.33 2.60
C ASP A 40 13.85 -4.35 3.04
N PHE A 41 14.23 -5.62 3.13
CA PHE A 41 13.33 -6.68 3.58
C PHE A 41 13.72 -7.18 4.96
N VAL A 42 12.79 -7.07 5.89
CA VAL A 42 12.92 -7.53 7.27
C VAL A 42 12.05 -8.76 7.48
N PRO A 43 12.62 -9.95 7.77
CA PRO A 43 11.83 -11.13 8.10
C PRO A 43 10.94 -10.90 9.33
N SER A 44 9.70 -11.38 9.31
CA SER A 44 8.78 -11.23 10.46
C SER A 44 9.06 -12.25 11.57
N GLY A 45 9.91 -13.24 11.30
CA GLY A 45 10.26 -14.31 12.23
C GLY A 45 9.03 -15.12 12.61
N ARG A 46 8.69 -15.14 13.90
CA ARG A 46 7.51 -15.85 14.44
C ARG A 46 6.24 -15.00 14.47
N PHE A 47 6.34 -13.71 14.14
CA PHE A 47 5.21 -12.79 14.20
C PHE A 47 4.50 -12.68 12.85
N PRO A 48 3.19 -12.42 12.85
CA PRO A 48 2.46 -11.99 11.66
C PRO A 48 3.11 -10.74 11.02
N ALA A 49 3.13 -10.70 9.69
CA ALA A 49 3.79 -9.65 8.92
C ALA A 49 3.17 -8.25 9.13
N ASP A 50 1.85 -8.18 9.26
CA ASP A 50 1.08 -6.98 9.57
C ASP A 50 1.42 -6.40 10.95
N GLY A 51 1.44 -7.24 11.98
CA GLY A 51 1.84 -6.81 13.33
C GLY A 51 3.31 -6.39 13.43
N ALA A 52 4.20 -6.96 12.62
CA ALA A 52 5.59 -6.51 12.50
C ALA A 52 5.67 -5.17 11.76
N ALA A 53 4.92 -5.01 10.67
CA ALA A 53 4.84 -3.77 9.89
C ALA A 53 4.34 -2.59 10.73
N LEU A 54 3.25 -2.75 11.49
CA LEU A 54 2.73 -1.71 12.39
C LEU A 54 3.76 -1.29 13.44
N ARG A 55 4.44 -2.24 14.08
CA ARG A 55 5.50 -1.95 15.07
C ARG A 55 6.69 -1.20 14.47
N LEU A 56 7.05 -1.50 13.24
CA LEU A 56 8.10 -0.79 12.51
C LEU A 56 7.65 0.62 12.13
N ALA A 57 6.42 0.77 11.62
CA ALA A 57 5.83 2.07 11.32
C ALA A 57 5.80 2.98 12.56
N ALA A 58 5.37 2.47 13.71
CA ALA A 58 5.36 3.22 14.98
C ALA A 58 6.76 3.68 15.44
N ARG A 59 7.83 3.02 14.99
CA ARG A 59 9.22 3.42 15.27
C ARG A 59 9.79 4.41 14.25
N GLY A 60 9.02 4.78 13.22
CA GLY A 60 9.44 5.72 12.19
C GLY A 60 10.58 5.21 11.30
N VAL A 61 10.76 3.88 11.17
CA VAL A 61 11.88 3.33 10.38
C VAL A 61 11.77 3.57 8.87
N ALA A 62 10.56 3.79 8.35
CA ALA A 62 10.32 4.12 6.94
C ALA A 62 8.98 4.85 6.77
N ARG A 63 8.84 5.61 5.67
CA ARG A 63 7.58 6.30 5.31
C ARG A 63 6.54 5.36 4.70
N VAL A 64 6.98 4.25 4.10
CA VAL A 64 6.12 3.19 3.58
C VAL A 64 6.62 1.87 4.12
N VAL A 65 5.69 1.07 4.63
CA VAL A 65 5.96 -0.24 5.23
C VAL A 65 4.97 -1.22 4.63
N VAL A 66 5.46 -2.29 4.00
CA VAL A 66 4.59 -3.29 3.37
C VAL A 66 4.69 -4.61 4.12
N ALA A 67 3.58 -5.07 4.67
CA ALA A 67 3.47 -6.43 5.17
C ALA A 67 3.48 -7.43 4.00
N CYS A 68 4.43 -8.36 4.03
CA CYS A 68 4.59 -9.43 3.04
C CYS A 68 4.21 -10.76 3.70
N PRO A 69 2.97 -11.24 3.62
CA PRO A 69 2.62 -12.54 4.17
C PRO A 69 3.27 -13.69 3.38
N PRO A 70 3.49 -14.87 3.99
CA PRO A 70 4.27 -15.97 3.39
C PRO A 70 3.82 -16.47 2.00
N LEU A 71 2.59 -16.18 1.59
CA LEU A 71 2.01 -16.61 0.31
C LEU A 71 1.76 -15.45 -0.67
N ALA A 72 2.09 -14.21 -0.29
CA ALA A 72 1.97 -13.09 -1.22
C ALA A 72 3.05 -13.20 -2.30
N SER A 73 2.67 -12.99 -3.55
CA SER A 73 3.63 -12.86 -4.64
C SER A 73 4.60 -11.70 -4.35
N PRO A 74 5.91 -11.88 -4.54
CA PRO A 74 6.88 -10.79 -4.48
C PRO A 74 6.48 -9.59 -5.33
N ALA A 75 5.96 -9.82 -6.55
CA ALA A 75 5.50 -8.76 -7.43
C ALA A 75 4.35 -7.95 -6.83
N CYS A 76 3.42 -8.60 -6.12
CA CYS A 76 2.33 -7.91 -5.43
C CYS A 76 2.84 -7.08 -4.24
N SER A 77 3.87 -7.55 -3.52
CA SER A 77 4.49 -6.77 -2.44
C SER A 77 5.23 -5.55 -2.97
N VAL A 78 5.94 -5.67 -4.09
CA VAL A 78 6.61 -4.53 -4.75
C VAL A 78 5.58 -3.56 -5.33
N LEU A 79 4.45 -4.05 -5.87
CA LEU A 79 3.33 -3.19 -6.27
C LEU A 79 2.77 -2.42 -5.08
N ALA A 80 2.52 -3.08 -3.94
CA ALA A 80 2.04 -2.41 -2.73
C ALA A 80 3.04 -1.35 -2.24
N LEU A 81 4.35 -1.60 -2.33
CA LEU A 81 5.37 -0.58 -2.01
C LEU A 81 5.24 0.65 -2.91
N ALA A 82 5.09 0.44 -4.22
CA ALA A 82 4.91 1.54 -5.16
C ALA A 82 3.62 2.34 -4.89
N VAL A 83 2.51 1.65 -4.64
CA VAL A 83 1.25 2.28 -4.23
C VAL A 83 1.45 3.10 -2.97
N GLY A 84 2.20 2.61 -1.98
CA GLY A 84 2.47 3.37 -0.77
C GLY A 84 3.30 4.63 -0.99
N ARG A 85 4.27 4.60 -1.90
CA ARG A 85 5.03 5.81 -2.27
C ARG A 85 4.11 6.88 -2.85
N LEU A 86 3.20 6.47 -3.75
CA LEU A 86 2.17 7.35 -4.27
C LEU A 86 1.29 7.90 -3.14
N LEU A 87 0.75 7.05 -2.27
CA LEU A 87 -0.10 7.52 -1.15
C LEU A 87 0.63 8.51 -0.22
N VAL A 88 1.93 8.31 0.04
CA VAL A 88 2.75 9.27 0.78
C VAL A 88 2.83 10.60 0.04
N GLU A 89 3.11 10.60 -1.26
CA GLU A 89 3.14 11.82 -2.08
C GLU A 89 1.80 12.56 -2.05
N GLN A 90 0.69 11.85 -2.20
CA GLN A 90 -0.65 12.42 -2.12
C GLN A 90 -0.91 13.08 -0.76
N ARG A 91 -0.53 12.41 0.34
CA ARG A 91 -0.66 12.96 1.69
C ARG A 91 0.18 14.21 1.90
N LEU A 92 1.38 14.25 1.35
CA LEU A 92 2.25 15.43 1.41
C LEU A 92 1.62 16.62 0.68
N VAL A 93 1.09 16.40 -0.53
CA VAL A 93 0.37 17.43 -1.30
C VAL A 93 -0.87 17.92 -0.56
N ALA A 94 -1.60 17.01 0.10
CA ALA A 94 -2.80 17.33 0.88
C ALA A 94 -2.50 17.96 2.27
N GLY A 95 -1.23 18.19 2.63
CA GLY A 95 -0.84 18.74 3.92
C GLY A 95 -1.11 17.80 5.11
N ALA A 96 -1.25 16.50 4.86
CA ALA A 96 -1.70 15.53 5.86
C ALA A 96 -0.61 15.05 6.84
N GLY A 97 0.64 15.46 6.63
CA GLY A 97 1.79 15.12 7.49
C GLY A 97 2.52 13.83 7.11
N ALA A 98 3.65 13.57 7.75
CA ALA A 98 4.58 12.47 7.46
C ALA A 98 4.19 11.14 8.15
N VAL A 99 2.90 10.82 8.22
CA VAL A 99 2.43 9.58 8.84
C VAL A 99 2.82 8.39 7.95
N PRO A 100 3.51 7.38 8.49
CA PRO A 100 3.92 6.22 7.71
C PRO A 100 2.70 5.47 7.16
N VAL A 101 2.78 5.07 5.90
CA VAL A 101 1.75 4.29 5.21
C VAL A 101 2.08 2.81 5.37
N VAL A 102 1.18 2.04 6.02
CA VAL A 102 1.32 0.59 6.18
C VAL A 102 0.40 -0.12 5.20
N LEU A 103 0.95 -0.99 4.34
CA LEU A 103 0.19 -1.65 3.28
C LEU A 103 0.35 -3.16 3.30
N CYS A 104 -0.61 -3.85 2.69
CA CYS A 104 -0.53 -5.27 2.39
C CYS A 104 -1.19 -5.54 1.03
N ALA A 105 -0.55 -6.36 0.20
CA ALA A 105 -1.12 -6.74 -1.09
C ALA A 105 -2.24 -7.80 -0.99
N SER A 106 -2.43 -8.37 0.20
CA SER A 106 -3.52 -9.27 0.53
C SER A 106 -4.30 -8.69 1.69
N ARG A 107 -5.62 -8.86 1.71
CA ARG A 107 -6.44 -8.38 2.83
C ARG A 107 -5.97 -9.02 4.14
N PRO A 108 -5.50 -8.24 5.13
CA PRO A 108 -5.20 -8.78 6.46
C PRO A 108 -6.46 -9.43 7.05
N ARG A 109 -6.31 -10.57 7.73
CA ARG A 109 -7.45 -11.30 8.28
C ARG A 109 -8.06 -10.60 9.51
N CYS A 110 -7.24 -9.87 10.27
CA CYS A 110 -7.62 -9.36 11.59
C CYS A 110 -7.08 -7.94 11.78
N ALA A 111 -7.90 -6.91 11.55
CA ALA A 111 -7.57 -5.54 11.98
C ALA A 111 -8.30 -5.11 13.27
N TRP A 112 -9.28 -5.91 13.71
CA TRP A 112 -10.13 -5.60 14.86
C TRP A 112 -9.40 -5.71 16.22
N GLU A 113 -8.52 -6.70 16.39
CA GLU A 113 -7.75 -6.90 17.63
C GLU A 113 -6.69 -5.81 17.86
N SER A 114 -6.35 -5.06 16.81
CA SER A 114 -5.33 -4.00 16.82
C SER A 114 -5.92 -2.58 16.76
N GLY A 115 -7.25 -2.42 16.75
CA GLY A 115 -7.90 -1.09 16.63
C GLY A 115 -7.70 -0.39 15.28
N GLY A 116 -7.21 -1.13 14.29
CA GLY A 116 -6.89 -0.62 12.95
C GLY A 116 -8.07 -0.75 11.99
N VAL A 117 -8.21 0.23 11.11
CA VAL A 117 -9.12 0.21 9.97
C VAL A 117 -8.35 -0.27 8.75
N ILE A 118 -8.94 -1.18 7.98
CA ILE A 118 -8.36 -1.58 6.69
C ILE A 118 -9.02 -0.75 5.59
N VAL A 119 -8.24 0.07 4.90
CA VAL A 119 -8.71 0.89 3.78
C VAL A 119 -8.33 0.20 2.46
N PRO A 120 -9.29 -0.18 1.60
CA PRO A 120 -8.99 -0.68 0.27
C PRO A 120 -8.58 0.47 -0.65
N HIS A 121 -7.47 0.28 -1.36
CA HIS A 121 -7.05 1.10 -2.48
C HIS A 121 -7.13 0.27 -3.76
N PRO A 122 -8.23 0.38 -4.52
CA PRO A 122 -8.31 -0.16 -5.86
C PRO A 122 -7.22 0.38 -6.78
N VAL A 123 -6.66 -0.50 -7.59
CA VAL A 123 -5.51 -0.19 -8.45
C VAL A 123 -5.68 -0.83 -9.81
N THR A 124 -5.57 -0.04 -10.86
CA THR A 124 -5.46 -0.53 -12.24
C THR A 124 -4.00 -0.50 -12.67
N VAL A 125 -3.47 -1.67 -13.05
CA VAL A 125 -2.08 -1.85 -13.48
C VAL A 125 -2.05 -2.14 -14.98
N HIS A 126 -1.41 -1.25 -15.73
CA HIS A 126 -1.16 -1.42 -17.16
C HIS A 126 0.27 -1.92 -17.37
N ALA A 127 0.39 -3.17 -17.83
CA ALA A 127 1.65 -3.78 -18.18
C ALA A 127 1.64 -4.25 -19.64
N ARG A 128 2.80 -4.60 -20.19
CA ARG A 128 2.90 -5.14 -21.58
C ARG A 128 2.00 -6.35 -21.84
N GLY A 129 1.68 -7.13 -20.80
CA GLY A 129 0.79 -8.29 -20.90
C GLY A 129 -0.70 -7.99 -20.76
N GLY A 130 -1.09 -6.71 -20.67
CA GLY A 130 -2.47 -6.28 -20.53
C GLY A 130 -2.75 -5.49 -19.25
N VAL A 131 -4.04 -5.23 -19.01
CA VAL A 131 -4.55 -4.49 -17.86
C VAL A 131 -4.96 -5.46 -16.76
N GLN A 132 -4.59 -5.15 -15.52
CA GLN A 132 -4.94 -5.94 -14.35
C GLN A 132 -5.54 -5.06 -13.26
N TYR A 133 -6.69 -5.47 -12.74
CA TYR A 133 -7.28 -4.86 -11.55
C TYR A 133 -6.77 -5.56 -10.28
N ARG A 134 -6.39 -4.77 -9.28
CA ARG A 134 -5.86 -5.21 -7.99
C ARG A 134 -6.42 -4.34 -6.87
N VAL A 135 -6.32 -4.82 -5.64
CA VAL A 135 -6.61 -4.02 -4.45
C VAL A 135 -5.42 -4.13 -3.52
N VAL A 136 -4.88 -2.99 -3.11
CA VAL A 136 -3.88 -2.90 -2.04
C VAL A 136 -4.59 -2.41 -0.78
N TRP A 137 -4.25 -2.99 0.37
CA TRP A 137 -4.94 -2.73 1.62
C TRP A 137 -4.04 -1.91 2.51
N GLU A 138 -4.47 -0.70 2.87
CA GLU A 138 -3.81 0.09 3.90
C GLU A 138 -4.30 -0.33 5.28
N ILE A 139 -3.37 -0.43 6.22
CA ILE A 139 -3.63 -0.67 7.63
C ILE A 139 -3.43 0.67 8.34
N SER A 140 -4.52 1.31 8.73
CA SER A 140 -4.53 2.64 9.33
C SER A 140 -5.12 2.59 10.73
N GLU A 141 -4.83 3.58 11.58
CA GLU A 141 -5.56 3.75 12.83
C GLU A 141 -6.89 4.47 12.61
N THR A 142 -7.88 4.21 13.46
CA THR A 142 -9.23 4.79 13.33
C THR A 142 -9.21 6.33 13.36
N SER A 143 -8.35 6.92 14.20
CA SER A 143 -8.15 8.37 14.29
C SER A 143 -7.64 8.99 12.99
N ASP A 144 -6.73 8.30 12.31
CA ASP A 144 -6.12 8.77 11.06
C ASP A 144 -7.13 8.73 9.92
N VAL A 145 -7.96 7.69 9.86
CA VAL A 145 -9.05 7.59 8.88
C VAL A 145 -10.08 8.69 9.09
N ALA A 146 -10.48 8.98 10.33
CA ALA A 146 -11.41 10.07 10.62
C ALA A 146 -10.84 11.43 10.20
N ALA A 147 -9.56 11.70 10.52
CA ALA A 147 -8.89 12.93 10.10
C ALA A 147 -8.74 13.04 8.58
N TRP A 148 -8.52 11.92 7.89
CA TRP A 148 -8.45 11.86 6.44
C TRP A 148 -9.82 12.09 5.78
N LEU A 149 -10.88 11.45 6.27
CA LEU A 149 -12.25 11.64 5.77
C LEU A 149 -12.75 13.07 5.95
N LEU A 150 -12.31 13.78 6.99
CA LEU A 150 -12.63 15.21 7.16
C LEU A 150 -11.93 16.11 6.13
N ARG A 151 -10.80 15.66 5.57
CA ARG A 151 -10.02 16.39 4.56
C ARG A 151 -10.41 16.04 3.13
N LEU A 152 -10.89 14.81 2.91
CA LEU A 152 -11.52 14.42 1.67
C LEU A 152 -12.90 15.07 1.60
N GLY A 153 -13.06 16.06 0.73
CA GLY A 153 -14.39 16.53 0.35
C GLY A 153 -15.25 15.37 -0.19
N PRO A 154 -16.58 15.49 -0.20
CA PRO A 154 -17.45 14.44 -0.72
C PRO A 154 -17.07 14.10 -2.17
N VAL A 155 -16.85 12.81 -2.44
CA VAL A 155 -16.66 12.32 -3.80
C VAL A 155 -17.98 12.48 -4.55
N VAL A 156 -18.04 13.44 -5.48
CA VAL A 156 -19.18 13.59 -6.40
C VAL A 156 -18.97 12.60 -7.54
N GLY A 157 -19.52 11.39 -7.37
CA GLY A 157 -19.49 10.35 -8.39
C GLY A 157 -19.15 8.98 -7.83
N TRP A 158 -20.18 8.19 -7.53
CA TRP A 158 -20.00 6.76 -7.30
C TRP A 158 -19.75 6.07 -8.65
N PRO A 159 -18.75 5.19 -8.80
CA PRO A 159 -18.67 4.36 -10.00
C PRO A 159 -19.90 3.47 -10.05
N VAL A 160 -20.79 3.72 -11.01
CA VAL A 160 -21.91 2.83 -11.30
C VAL A 160 -21.33 1.54 -11.86
N ALA A 161 -21.58 0.42 -11.18
CA ALA A 161 -21.21 -0.89 -11.69
C ALA A 161 -21.85 -1.08 -13.07
N VAL A 162 -21.04 -1.26 -14.10
CA VAL A 162 -21.52 -1.64 -15.44
C VAL A 162 -21.81 -3.15 -15.38
N PRO A 163 -23.06 -3.59 -15.60
CA PRO A 163 -23.37 -5.02 -15.67
C PRO A 163 -22.65 -5.66 -16.88
N ALA A 164 -22.15 -6.87 -16.67
CA ALA A 164 -21.46 -7.69 -17.67
C ALA A 164 -22.39 -8.16 -18.79
#